data_AF-A0A0G1BBC8-F1
#
_entry.id   AF-A0A0G1BBC8-F1
#
_cell.length_a   1.000
_cell.length_b   1.000
_cell.length_c   1.000
_cell.angle_alpha   90.00
_cell.angle_beta   90.00
_cell.angle_gamma   90.00
#
_symmetry.space_group_name_H-M   'P 1'
#
loop_
_entity.id
_entity.type
_entity.pdbx_description
1 polymer ?
#
loop_
_entity_poly.entity_id
_entity_poly.type
_entity_poly.pdbx_seq_one_letter_code
_entity_poly.pdbx_strand_id
1 'polypeptide(L)'
;MYVVKRSHHNPILVPDKDHYWEDFATFNMSVVKAGSMFYGVYRAISAPDRLRTPEKISIIGIGRCRDGVHFEERVPFIIPQEDWEKYGCEDPRITFFEGNYYIFYTALSKYPFEASGIKVAVAISKDLKKIKERHLVTPFNAKAMTLFPERITGKITVLFSLNTDIPPAKIAVAQMDRIEDLWNPKFWEEWSKDVDKHVIDLKKSPYDHIEVGAPPIKTSYGWLLVYSHIQNYFSSPENLDRIFGIEAVILDLDNPLRVLGRTRGPLLVPRESYELLGHVPDVVFPGRRYALHILWGGGYDQLRRPCESARSSADYASGLEFTLSFCAGGREPYYYP
;
A
#
# COMPACT_ATOMS: atom_id res chain seq x y z
N MET A 1 -21.26 -12.11 -8.00
CA MET A 1 -20.69 -12.44 -6.67
C MET A 1 -19.18 -12.35 -6.77
N TYR A 2 -18.40 -12.22 -5.69
CA TYR A 2 -16.94 -12.32 -5.75
C TYR A 2 -16.44 -13.43 -4.82
N VAL A 3 -15.31 -14.05 -5.16
CA VAL A 3 -14.68 -15.11 -4.38
C VAL A 3 -13.22 -14.73 -4.15
N VAL A 4 -12.84 -14.54 -2.89
CA VAL A 4 -11.44 -14.29 -2.52
C VAL A 4 -10.83 -15.61 -2.04
N LYS A 5 -9.75 -16.04 -2.71
CA LYS A 5 -8.97 -17.23 -2.36
C LYS A 5 -7.65 -16.80 -1.75
N ARG A 6 -7.26 -17.45 -0.66
CA ARG A 6 -5.92 -17.31 -0.09
C ARG A 6 -4.98 -18.28 -0.81
N SER A 7 -3.75 -17.85 -1.05
CA SER A 7 -2.74 -18.73 -1.65
C SER A 7 -2.32 -19.80 -0.64
N HIS A 8 -2.18 -21.04 -1.09
CA HIS A 8 -1.59 -22.12 -0.28
C HIS A 8 -0.11 -21.87 0.07
N HIS A 9 0.53 -20.90 -0.59
CA HIS A 9 1.88 -20.43 -0.27
C HIS A 9 1.92 -19.28 0.75
N ASN A 10 0.78 -18.90 1.36
CA ASN A 10 0.79 -17.89 2.42
C ASN A 10 1.33 -18.48 3.74
N PRO A 11 2.10 -17.72 4.53
CA PRO A 11 2.66 -16.39 4.24
C PRO A 11 3.83 -16.46 3.23
N ILE A 12 3.84 -15.58 2.22
CA ILE A 12 4.88 -15.55 1.16
C ILE A 12 6.17 -14.83 1.58
N LEU A 13 6.13 -14.16 2.73
CA LEU A 13 7.26 -13.47 3.33
C LEU A 13 7.11 -13.63 4.84
N VAL A 14 8.18 -14.06 5.49
CA VAL A 14 8.28 -14.25 6.94
C VAL A 14 9.61 -13.66 7.42
N PRO A 15 9.71 -13.24 8.70
CA PRO A 15 10.94 -12.75 9.29
C PRO A 15 12.08 -13.76 9.14
N ASP A 16 13.25 -13.27 8.75
CA ASP A 16 14.45 -14.08 8.65
C ASP A 16 15.32 -13.86 9.89
N LYS A 17 15.62 -14.93 10.61
CA LYS A 17 16.37 -14.90 11.87
C LYS A 17 17.86 -14.70 11.69
N ASP A 18 18.40 -14.97 10.50
CA ASP A 18 19.79 -14.67 10.16
C ASP A 18 19.97 -13.21 9.71
N HIS A 19 18.88 -12.49 9.44
CA HIS A 19 18.87 -11.07 9.08
C HIS A 19 18.37 -10.18 10.23
N TYR A 20 19.31 -9.69 11.05
CA TYR A 20 19.05 -8.80 12.19
C TYR A 20 18.03 -7.66 11.94
N TRP A 21 18.05 -7.08 10.73
CA TRP A 21 17.23 -5.94 10.33
C TRP A 21 15.78 -6.29 9.95
N GLU A 22 15.46 -7.57 9.75
CA GLU A 22 14.11 -8.08 9.51
C GLU A 22 13.67 -9.19 10.49
N ASP A 23 14.46 -9.47 11.52
CA ASP A 23 14.24 -10.51 12.54
C ASP A 23 12.85 -10.46 13.20
N PHE A 24 12.32 -9.26 13.49
CA PHE A 24 11.13 -9.15 14.34
C PHE A 24 9.82 -9.27 13.54
N ALA A 25 9.73 -8.62 12.37
CA ALA A 25 8.53 -8.63 11.53
C ALA A 25 8.84 -8.24 10.08
N THR A 26 8.15 -8.86 9.10
CA THR A 26 8.22 -8.53 7.67
C THR A 26 6.82 -8.41 7.07
N PHE A 27 6.40 -7.23 6.66
CA PHE A 27 5.00 -6.99 6.26
C PHE A 27 4.82 -5.77 5.34
N ASN A 28 3.56 -5.46 5.00
CA ASN A 28 3.17 -4.33 4.14
C ASN A 28 3.95 -4.25 2.82
N MET A 29 4.13 -5.39 2.15
CA MET A 29 4.89 -5.48 0.89
C MET A 29 4.14 -4.85 -0.30
N SER A 30 4.87 -4.13 -1.14
CA SER A 30 4.44 -3.62 -2.43
C SER A 30 5.37 -4.13 -3.53
N VAL A 31 4.80 -4.76 -4.56
CA VAL A 31 5.54 -5.44 -5.62
C VAL A 31 5.50 -4.63 -6.92
N VAL A 32 6.66 -4.48 -7.58
CA VAL A 32 6.79 -4.02 -8.97
C VAL A 32 7.31 -5.16 -9.87
N LYS A 33 6.89 -5.20 -11.14
CA LYS A 33 7.47 -6.10 -12.15
C LYS A 33 8.49 -5.34 -12.99
N ALA A 34 9.69 -5.89 -13.15
CA ALA A 34 10.79 -5.33 -13.93
C ALA A 34 11.37 -6.42 -14.85
N GLY A 35 11.06 -6.34 -16.15
CA GLY A 35 11.40 -7.39 -17.11
C GLY A 35 10.72 -8.72 -16.77
N SER A 36 11.52 -9.79 -16.63
CA SER A 36 11.07 -11.12 -16.21
C SER A 36 11.00 -11.30 -14.68
N MET A 37 11.48 -10.34 -13.91
CA MET A 37 11.56 -10.42 -12.44
C MET A 37 10.44 -9.62 -11.76
N PHE A 38 10.06 -10.05 -10.58
CA PHE A 38 9.32 -9.26 -9.60
C PHE A 38 10.27 -8.78 -8.51
N TYR A 39 10.01 -7.57 -8.01
CA TYR A 39 10.72 -6.97 -6.89
C TYR A 39 9.70 -6.54 -5.85
N GLY A 40 9.86 -7.00 -4.61
CA GLY A 40 9.01 -6.66 -3.49
C GLY A 40 9.77 -5.75 -2.55
N VAL A 41 9.27 -4.52 -2.36
CA VAL A 41 9.70 -3.66 -1.25
C VAL A 41 8.74 -3.85 -0.09
N TYR A 42 9.23 -4.02 1.13
CA TYR A 42 8.41 -4.35 2.29
C TYR A 42 8.96 -3.73 3.55
N ARG A 43 8.10 -3.50 4.54
CA ARG A 43 8.53 -3.07 5.87
C ARG A 43 9.15 -4.24 6.61
N ALA A 44 10.35 -4.01 7.12
CA ALA A 44 11.08 -4.88 8.02
C ALA A 44 11.23 -4.16 9.37
N ILE A 45 11.08 -4.89 10.47
CA ILE A 45 11.39 -4.39 11.82
C ILE A 45 12.57 -5.20 12.35
N SER A 46 13.60 -4.50 12.83
CA SER A 46 14.78 -5.13 13.40
C SER A 46 14.48 -5.85 14.72
N ALA A 47 15.39 -6.73 15.12
CA ALA A 47 15.51 -7.10 16.52
C ALA A 47 15.77 -5.85 17.40
N PRO A 48 15.46 -5.88 18.71
CA PRO A 48 15.74 -4.76 19.61
C PRO A 48 17.25 -4.64 19.91
N ASP A 49 17.89 -3.52 19.57
CA ASP A 49 19.31 -3.29 19.90
C ASP A 49 19.44 -2.61 21.27
N ARG A 50 19.41 -3.38 22.35
CA ARG A 50 19.52 -2.83 23.71
C ARG A 50 20.82 -2.05 23.99
N LEU A 51 21.81 -2.04 23.09
CA LEU A 51 23.09 -1.34 23.25
C LEU A 51 23.22 -0.11 22.34
N ARG A 52 22.72 -0.15 21.10
CA ARG A 52 22.91 0.91 20.09
C ARG A 52 21.61 1.67 19.77
N THR A 53 20.48 0.98 19.82
CA THR A 53 19.16 1.50 19.46
C THR A 53 18.10 0.75 20.28
N PRO A 54 17.77 1.21 21.51
CA PRO A 54 16.88 0.45 22.42
C PRO A 54 15.46 0.29 21.86
N GLU A 55 15.07 1.17 20.93
CA GLU A 55 13.86 1.10 20.10
C GLU A 55 14.07 0.18 18.89
N LYS A 56 13.02 -0.53 18.46
CA LYS A 56 13.04 -1.20 17.15
C LYS A 56 12.84 -0.15 16.06
N ILE A 57 13.64 -0.21 14.99
CA ILE A 57 13.46 0.67 13.83
C ILE A 57 12.78 -0.10 12.69
N SER A 58 11.75 0.51 12.12
CA SER A 58 11.20 0.10 10.82
C SER A 58 12.12 0.58 9.71
N ILE A 59 12.53 -0.34 8.83
CA ILE A 59 13.19 -0.03 7.57
C ILE A 59 12.43 -0.68 6.42
N ILE A 60 12.82 -0.39 5.17
CA ILE A 60 12.29 -1.07 4.00
C ILE A 60 13.36 -1.98 3.41
N GLY A 61 13.06 -3.28 3.38
CA GLY A 61 13.81 -4.26 2.62
C GLY A 61 13.37 -4.30 1.16
N ILE A 62 14.24 -4.82 0.29
CA ILE A 62 13.88 -5.26 -1.06
C ILE A 62 14.29 -6.72 -1.26
N GLY A 63 13.41 -7.52 -1.84
CA GLY A 63 13.68 -8.88 -2.30
C GLY A 63 13.28 -9.06 -3.77
N ARG A 64 13.88 -10.04 -4.44
CA ARG A 64 13.59 -10.38 -5.84
C ARG A 64 12.92 -11.75 -5.96
N CYS A 65 12.09 -11.92 -6.98
CA CYS A 65 11.25 -13.09 -7.14
C CYS A 65 11.04 -13.42 -8.64
N ARG A 66 11.04 -14.71 -9.00
CA ARG A 66 10.83 -15.17 -10.39
C ARG A 66 9.39 -15.63 -10.65
N ASP A 67 8.76 -16.26 -9.67
CA ASP A 67 7.46 -16.94 -9.78
C ASP A 67 6.26 -16.13 -9.24
N GLY A 68 6.52 -14.97 -8.63
CA GLY A 68 5.52 -14.13 -7.95
C GLY A 68 5.13 -14.62 -6.54
N VAL A 69 5.86 -15.61 -6.00
CA VAL A 69 5.63 -16.24 -4.69
C VAL A 69 6.85 -16.09 -3.79
N HIS A 70 8.02 -16.60 -4.19
CA HIS A 70 9.19 -16.70 -3.31
C HIS A 70 10.13 -15.50 -3.49
N PHE A 71 10.27 -14.66 -2.44
CA PHE A 71 11.14 -13.49 -2.44
C PHE A 71 12.48 -13.78 -1.75
N GLU A 72 13.53 -13.75 -2.55
CA GLU A 72 14.93 -14.11 -2.24
C GLU A 72 15.85 -12.88 -2.35
N GLU A 73 17.13 -13.05 -1.96
CA GLU A 73 18.17 -11.99 -2.01
C GLU A 73 17.69 -10.67 -1.36
N ARG A 74 17.14 -10.83 -0.16
CA ARG A 74 16.61 -9.77 0.68
C ARG A 74 17.74 -8.90 1.21
N VAL A 75 17.64 -7.58 0.99
CA VAL A 75 18.61 -6.60 1.51
C VAL A 75 17.90 -5.34 2.04
N PRO A 76 18.48 -4.64 3.02
CA PRO A 76 18.06 -3.29 3.39
C PRO A 76 18.12 -2.37 2.16
N PHE A 77 17.06 -1.62 1.88
CA PHE A 77 16.98 -0.79 0.67
C PHE A 77 16.69 0.69 0.96
N ILE A 78 15.78 0.97 1.88
CA ILE A 78 15.51 2.33 2.37
C ILE A 78 15.62 2.28 3.89
N ILE A 79 16.73 2.82 4.40
CA ILE A 79 17.03 2.97 5.82
C ILE A 79 17.02 4.46 6.18
N PRO A 80 16.80 4.83 7.46
CA PRO A 80 16.93 6.21 7.92
C PRO A 80 18.30 6.81 7.59
N GLN A 81 18.30 7.91 6.85
CA GLN A 81 19.47 8.71 6.47
C GLN A 81 19.24 10.22 6.69
N GLU A 82 17.97 10.65 6.79
CA GLU A 82 17.56 12.05 6.84
C GLU A 82 16.76 12.36 8.13
N ASP A 83 16.75 13.63 8.56
CA ASP A 83 16.10 14.05 9.83
C ASP A 83 14.59 13.77 9.86
N TRP A 84 13.92 13.76 8.71
CA TRP A 84 12.46 13.54 8.62
C TRP A 84 12.04 12.06 8.75
N GLU A 85 13.00 11.14 8.82
CA GLU A 85 12.78 9.68 8.83
C GLU A 85 13.65 8.95 9.87
N LYS A 86 14.36 9.70 10.71
CA LYS A 86 15.37 9.21 11.65
C LYS A 86 14.92 8.11 12.63
N TYR A 87 13.61 7.96 12.85
CA TYR A 87 13.03 6.90 13.69
C TYR A 87 12.36 5.76 12.90
N GLY A 88 12.24 5.87 11.58
CA GLY A 88 11.67 4.80 10.76
C GLY A 88 11.28 5.19 9.33
N CYS A 89 11.40 4.22 8.44
CA CYS A 89 10.86 4.24 7.08
C CYS A 89 9.86 3.08 6.95
N GLU A 90 8.57 3.39 6.72
CA GLU A 90 7.49 2.41 6.86
C GLU A 90 6.60 2.27 5.62
N ASP A 91 6.00 1.09 5.49
CA ASP A 91 4.88 0.76 4.60
C ASP A 91 5.02 1.26 3.15
N PRO A 92 6.00 0.72 2.39
CA PRO A 92 6.37 1.23 1.08
C PRO A 92 5.31 0.96 0.01
N ARG A 93 5.07 1.92 -0.89
CA ARG A 93 4.26 1.77 -2.10
C ARG A 93 5.11 2.07 -3.33
N ILE A 94 5.33 1.06 -4.20
CA ILE A 94 6.21 1.17 -5.37
C ILE A 94 5.44 1.24 -6.69
N THR A 95 5.78 2.25 -7.50
CA THR A 95 5.26 2.45 -8.87
C THR A 95 6.41 2.77 -9.82
N PHE A 96 6.47 2.06 -10.95
CA PHE A 96 7.30 2.46 -12.09
C PHE A 96 6.52 3.49 -12.91
N PHE A 97 7.13 4.65 -13.16
CA PHE A 97 6.55 5.78 -13.87
C PHE A 97 7.66 6.56 -14.58
N GLU A 98 7.44 6.93 -15.85
CA GLU A 98 8.36 7.78 -16.65
C GLU A 98 9.86 7.45 -16.49
N GLY A 99 10.19 6.15 -16.57
CA GLY A 99 11.57 5.66 -16.56
C GLY A 99 12.23 5.51 -15.18
N ASN A 100 11.50 5.74 -14.08
CA ASN A 100 12.00 5.60 -12.71
C ASN A 100 11.03 4.79 -11.83
N TYR A 101 11.54 4.20 -10.76
CA TYR A 101 10.77 3.58 -9.69
C TYR A 101 10.64 4.59 -8.55
N TYR A 102 9.41 5.01 -8.28
CA TYR A 102 9.07 5.85 -7.14
C TYR A 102 8.56 4.96 -6.02
N ILE A 103 9.19 5.06 -4.86
CA ILE A 103 8.86 4.30 -3.66
C ILE A 103 8.46 5.33 -2.61
N PHE A 104 7.16 5.48 -2.41
CA PHE A 104 6.61 6.33 -1.36
C PHE A 104 6.57 5.54 -0.06
N TYR A 105 6.87 6.20 1.05
CA TYR A 105 6.90 5.58 2.38
C TYR A 105 6.49 6.58 3.46
N THR A 106 6.03 6.06 4.59
CA THR A 106 5.81 6.85 5.81
C THR A 106 7.16 7.09 6.47
N ALA A 107 7.48 8.34 6.75
CA ALA A 107 8.71 8.81 7.37
C ALA A 107 8.42 9.27 8.80
N LEU A 108 9.17 8.74 9.77
CA LEU A 108 9.01 9.04 11.20
C LEU A 108 10.13 9.95 11.71
N SER A 109 9.79 11.20 12.03
CA SER A 109 10.74 12.26 12.41
C SER A 109 10.78 12.61 13.91
N LYS A 110 9.80 12.14 14.70
CA LYS A 110 9.68 12.44 16.14
C LYS A 110 9.52 11.18 16.99
N TYR A 111 10.05 11.25 18.21
CA TYR A 111 9.86 10.27 19.27
C TYR A 111 9.68 11.00 20.63
N PRO A 112 8.70 10.63 21.49
CA PRO A 112 7.61 9.69 21.23
C PRO A 112 6.85 10.05 19.96
N PHE A 113 6.35 9.03 19.27
CA PHE A 113 5.71 9.23 17.98
C PHE A 113 4.44 10.07 18.15
N GLU A 114 4.24 11.03 17.25
CA GLU A 114 3.08 11.93 17.25
C GLU A 114 2.75 12.31 15.80
N ALA A 115 1.48 12.64 15.54
CA ALA A 115 0.98 12.89 14.20
C ALA A 115 1.77 13.95 13.39
N SER A 116 2.31 14.98 14.05
CA SER A 116 3.10 16.03 13.38
C SER A 116 4.47 15.54 12.88
N GLY A 117 4.95 14.42 13.44
CA GLY A 117 6.20 13.77 13.07
C GLY A 117 6.06 12.68 12.01
N ILE A 118 4.83 12.35 11.60
CA ILE A 118 4.48 11.29 10.64
C ILE A 118 4.16 11.94 9.29
N LYS A 119 4.97 11.70 8.26
CA LYS A 119 4.83 12.35 6.94
C LYS A 119 5.08 11.36 5.81
N VAL A 120 4.74 11.71 4.58
CA VAL A 120 5.15 10.95 3.39
C VAL A 120 6.50 11.46 2.88
N ALA A 121 7.40 10.54 2.57
CA ALA A 121 8.60 10.78 1.77
C ALA A 121 8.61 9.87 0.52
N VAL A 122 9.49 10.18 -0.43
CA VAL A 122 9.70 9.37 -1.64
C VAL A 122 11.18 9.09 -1.86
N ALA A 123 11.50 7.84 -2.20
CA ALA A 123 12.81 7.41 -2.65
C ALA A 123 12.72 7.01 -4.13
N ILE A 124 13.68 7.46 -4.93
CA ILE A 124 13.68 7.30 -6.39
C ILE A 124 14.83 6.37 -6.80
N SER A 125 14.53 5.30 -7.52
CA SER A 125 15.53 4.39 -8.09
C SER A 125 15.36 4.25 -9.61
N LYS A 126 16.45 3.98 -10.34
CA LYS A 126 16.40 3.64 -11.78
C LYS A 126 16.50 2.14 -12.04
N ASP A 127 17.10 1.39 -11.11
CA ASP A 127 17.56 0.02 -11.34
C ASP A 127 17.16 -0.98 -10.24
N LEU A 128 16.48 -0.51 -9.19
CA LEU A 128 16.13 -1.27 -7.98
C LEU A 128 17.35 -1.86 -7.24
N LYS A 129 18.54 -1.30 -7.47
CA LYS A 129 19.79 -1.66 -6.78
C LYS A 129 20.27 -0.57 -5.86
N LYS A 130 20.03 0.71 -6.22
CA LYS A 130 20.34 1.87 -5.39
C LYS A 130 19.25 2.92 -5.44
N ILE A 131 19.11 3.66 -4.34
CA ILE A 131 18.38 4.92 -4.31
C ILE A 131 19.26 6.00 -4.92
N LYS A 132 18.70 6.79 -5.84
CA LYS A 132 19.36 7.91 -6.53
C LYS A 132 19.11 9.22 -5.79
N GLU A 133 17.87 9.43 -5.35
CA GLU A 133 17.37 10.65 -4.72
C GLU A 133 16.30 10.29 -3.68
N ARG A 134 16.14 11.14 -2.67
CA ARG A 134 15.12 11.06 -1.63
C ARG A 134 14.59 12.46 -1.37
N HIS A 135 13.28 12.59 -1.20
CA HIS A 135 12.63 13.89 -0.94
C HIS A 135 11.51 13.73 0.10
N LEU A 136 11.39 14.68 1.02
CA LEU A 136 10.19 14.81 1.86
C LEU A 136 9.05 15.33 0.98
N VAL A 137 7.90 14.67 1.01
CA VAL A 137 6.76 15.00 0.16
C VAL A 137 5.77 15.88 0.92
N THR A 138 5.10 15.36 1.95
CA THR A 138 4.03 16.10 2.62
C THR A 138 4.55 16.94 3.79
N PRO A 139 4.12 18.21 3.95
CA PRO A 139 4.42 18.99 5.14
C PRO A 139 3.56 18.60 6.36
N PHE A 140 2.41 17.97 6.12
CA PHE A 140 1.37 17.57 7.07
C PHE A 140 1.31 16.05 7.34
N ASN A 141 0.48 15.64 8.31
CA ASN A 141 0.22 14.24 8.65
C ASN A 141 -0.39 13.49 7.45
N ALA A 142 0.36 12.55 6.90
CA ALA A 142 -0.10 11.67 5.84
C ALA A 142 0.69 10.37 5.81
N LYS A 143 0.05 9.32 5.32
CA LYS A 143 0.63 8.00 5.06
C LYS A 143 0.22 7.52 3.67
N ALA A 144 0.73 6.34 3.30
CA ALA A 144 0.15 5.53 2.23
C ALA A 144 0.10 6.15 0.84
N MET A 145 0.99 7.09 0.53
CA MET A 145 0.99 7.70 -0.80
C MET A 145 1.34 6.67 -1.87
N THR A 146 0.70 6.81 -3.03
CA THR A 146 1.00 6.06 -4.24
C THR A 146 0.82 6.94 -5.46
N LEU A 147 1.65 6.69 -6.47
CA LEU A 147 1.57 7.26 -7.80
C LEU A 147 0.73 6.36 -8.72
N PHE A 148 -0.10 6.94 -9.58
CA PHE A 148 -0.72 6.21 -10.69
C PHE A 148 0.34 5.80 -11.73
N PRO A 149 0.24 4.62 -12.36
CA PRO A 149 1.28 4.12 -13.26
C PRO A 149 1.39 4.86 -14.60
N GLU A 150 0.49 5.80 -14.89
CA GLU A 150 0.50 6.67 -16.07
C GLU A 150 -0.11 8.04 -15.72
N ARG A 151 0.01 9.02 -16.61
CA ARG A 151 -0.64 10.33 -16.46
C ARG A 151 -2.15 10.22 -16.72
N ILE A 152 -2.96 10.78 -15.83
CA ILE A 152 -4.41 10.95 -16.04
C ILE A 152 -4.64 12.34 -16.64
N THR A 153 -5.32 12.41 -17.78
CA THR A 153 -5.61 13.67 -18.51
C THR A 153 -4.39 14.60 -18.68
N GLY A 154 -3.19 14.02 -18.83
CA GLY A 154 -1.91 14.73 -18.96
C GLY A 154 -1.21 15.10 -17.65
N LYS A 155 -1.88 14.96 -16.50
CA LYS A 155 -1.34 15.24 -15.17
C LYS A 155 -0.72 14.00 -14.52
N ILE A 156 0.40 14.21 -13.83
CA ILE A 156 0.91 13.28 -12.84
C ILE A 156 -0.09 13.28 -11.68
N THR A 157 -0.54 12.10 -11.25
CA THR A 157 -1.58 11.95 -10.22
C THR A 157 -1.09 11.04 -9.11
N VAL A 158 -1.24 11.47 -7.86
CA VAL A 158 -1.01 10.65 -6.66
C VAL A 158 -2.29 10.50 -5.84
N LEU A 159 -2.39 9.39 -5.11
CA LEU A 159 -3.36 9.10 -4.06
C LEU A 159 -2.62 8.94 -2.73
N PHE A 160 -3.19 9.39 -1.63
CA PHE A 160 -2.60 9.20 -0.29
C PHE A 160 -3.67 9.26 0.81
N SER A 161 -3.29 8.84 2.01
CA SER A 161 -4.14 8.95 3.20
C SER A 161 -3.70 10.16 4.01
N LEU A 162 -4.52 11.20 3.96
CA LEU A 162 -4.38 12.42 4.74
C LEU A 162 -4.94 12.19 6.14
N ASN A 163 -4.30 12.78 7.16
CA ASN A 163 -4.87 12.90 8.51
C ASN A 163 -5.21 11.54 9.17
N THR A 164 -4.40 10.51 8.92
CA THR A 164 -4.52 9.18 9.54
C THR A 164 -4.46 9.24 11.07
N ASP A 165 -3.58 10.08 11.60
CA ASP A 165 -3.33 10.21 13.03
C ASP A 165 -3.98 11.48 13.63
N ILE A 166 -4.72 12.24 12.80
CA ILE A 166 -5.48 13.45 13.18
C ILE A 166 -6.90 13.36 12.59
N PRO A 167 -7.83 12.59 13.17
CA PRO A 167 -9.13 12.32 12.56
C PRO A 167 -9.91 13.61 12.18
N PRO A 168 -10.67 13.60 11.08
CA PRO A 168 -10.99 12.44 10.24
C PRO A 168 -9.90 12.14 9.18
N ALA A 169 -9.53 10.85 9.08
CA ALA A 169 -8.71 10.33 7.99
C ALA A 169 -9.48 10.42 6.65
N LYS A 170 -8.79 10.83 5.58
CA LYS A 170 -9.36 11.00 4.23
C LYS A 170 -8.43 10.37 3.18
N ILE A 171 -8.99 9.75 2.15
CA ILE A 171 -8.23 9.38 0.95
C ILE A 171 -8.27 10.55 -0.02
N ALA A 172 -7.10 11.08 -0.35
CA ALA A 172 -6.92 12.34 -1.07
C ALA A 172 -6.13 12.16 -2.37
N VAL A 173 -6.41 13.01 -3.36
CA VAL A 173 -5.78 13.04 -4.68
C VAL A 173 -5.05 14.36 -4.87
N ALA A 174 -3.82 14.30 -5.40
CA ALA A 174 -3.12 15.50 -5.90
C ALA A 174 -2.74 15.30 -7.37
N GLN A 175 -2.89 16.36 -8.18
CA GLN A 175 -2.55 16.38 -9.59
C GLN A 175 -1.60 17.54 -9.91
N MET A 176 -0.60 17.28 -10.75
CA MET A 176 0.48 18.22 -11.06
C MET A 176 1.08 17.95 -12.45
N ASP A 177 1.85 18.90 -12.98
CA ASP A 177 2.48 18.77 -14.30
C ASP A 177 3.86 18.10 -14.23
N ARG A 178 4.64 18.41 -13.19
CA ARG A 178 6.02 17.98 -12.99
C ARG A 178 6.16 17.19 -11.70
N ILE A 179 7.03 16.19 -11.66
CA ILE A 179 7.14 15.30 -10.50
C ILE A 179 7.76 16.03 -9.30
N GLU A 180 8.58 17.04 -9.57
CA GLU A 180 9.24 17.91 -8.61
C GLU A 180 8.26 18.74 -7.77
N ASP A 181 7.02 18.92 -8.24
CA ASP A 181 6.00 19.63 -7.49
C ASP A 181 5.55 18.83 -6.24
N LEU A 182 5.78 17.51 -6.18
CA LEU A 182 5.54 16.69 -4.99
C LEU A 182 6.41 17.06 -3.79
N TRP A 183 7.61 17.59 -4.00
CA TRP A 183 8.52 18.02 -2.92
C TRP A 183 8.71 19.53 -2.90
N ASN A 184 7.74 20.27 -3.46
CA ASN A 184 7.64 21.71 -3.39
C ASN A 184 6.61 22.10 -2.30
N PRO A 185 7.04 22.68 -1.15
CA PRO A 185 6.10 23.05 -0.08
C PRO A 185 4.97 23.98 -0.53
N LYS A 186 5.20 24.84 -1.53
CA LYS A 186 4.19 25.77 -2.07
C LYS A 186 3.06 25.06 -2.81
N PHE A 187 3.35 23.92 -3.45
CA PHE A 187 2.32 23.10 -4.08
C PHE A 187 1.34 22.57 -3.02
N TRP A 188 1.88 22.05 -1.92
CA TRP A 188 1.06 21.56 -0.80
C TRP A 188 0.36 22.67 -0.03
N GLU A 189 0.96 23.85 0.11
CA GLU A 189 0.30 25.03 0.69
C GLU A 189 -0.95 25.42 -0.11
N GLU A 190 -0.84 25.49 -1.45
CA GLU A 190 -1.97 25.81 -2.32
C GLU A 190 -3.03 24.70 -2.32
N TRP A 191 -2.61 23.44 -2.48
CA TRP A 191 -3.49 22.27 -2.45
C TRP A 191 -4.26 22.14 -1.12
N SER A 192 -3.64 22.51 0.00
CA SER A 192 -4.25 22.42 1.33
C SER A 192 -5.32 23.50 1.62
N LYS A 193 -5.49 24.51 0.77
CA LYS A 193 -6.55 25.53 0.95
C LYS A 193 -7.95 24.95 0.73
N ASP A 194 -8.06 23.89 -0.07
CA ASP A 194 -9.31 23.37 -0.61
C ASP A 194 -9.36 21.82 -0.51
N VAL A 195 -8.81 21.25 0.57
CA VAL A 195 -8.67 19.78 0.78
C VAL A 195 -9.95 18.99 0.43
N ASP A 196 -11.13 19.49 0.79
CA ASP A 196 -12.39 18.77 0.57
C ASP A 196 -12.81 18.68 -0.92
N LYS A 197 -12.20 19.45 -1.82
CA LYS A 197 -12.32 19.27 -3.28
C LYS A 197 -11.41 18.18 -3.83
N HIS A 198 -10.49 17.66 -3.01
CA HIS A 198 -9.43 16.75 -3.40
C HIS A 198 -9.58 15.35 -2.78
N VAL A 199 -10.71 15.03 -2.16
CA VAL A 199 -10.91 13.75 -1.43
C VAL A 199 -11.93 12.84 -2.07
N ILE A 200 -11.73 11.54 -1.91
CA ILE A 200 -12.65 10.49 -2.34
C ILE A 200 -13.46 10.04 -1.13
N ASP A 201 -14.78 10.24 -1.17
CA ASP A 201 -15.65 9.85 -0.07
C ASP A 201 -15.93 8.34 -0.06
N LEU A 202 -15.10 7.63 0.73
CA LEU A 202 -15.12 6.18 0.93
C LEU A 202 -15.52 5.75 2.34
N LYS A 203 -15.67 6.70 3.28
CA LYS A 203 -15.93 6.38 4.68
C LYS A 203 -17.43 6.11 4.91
N LYS A 204 -17.78 5.13 5.74
CA LYS A 204 -19.19 4.75 5.98
C LYS A 204 -19.75 5.32 7.30
N SER A 205 -18.89 5.49 8.31
CA SER A 205 -19.21 6.04 9.63
C SER A 205 -18.14 7.03 10.09
N PRO A 206 -18.48 8.06 10.90
CA PRO A 206 -17.47 8.95 11.50
C PRO A 206 -16.38 8.20 12.27
N TYR A 207 -16.70 7.03 12.83
CA TYR A 207 -15.82 6.19 13.65
C TYR A 207 -14.88 5.27 12.84
N ASP A 208 -15.05 5.20 11.53
CA ASP A 208 -14.21 4.35 10.66
C ASP A 208 -12.86 5.02 10.35
N HIS A 209 -11.91 4.20 9.91
CA HIS A 209 -10.64 4.65 9.36
C HIS A 209 -10.47 4.10 7.93
N ILE A 210 -9.92 4.91 7.02
CA ILE A 210 -9.63 4.51 5.64
C ILE A 210 -8.17 4.78 5.30
N GLU A 211 -7.50 3.79 4.69
CA GLU A 211 -6.11 3.93 4.26
C GLU A 211 -5.90 3.40 2.83
N VAL A 212 -5.13 4.11 2.01
CA VAL A 212 -4.74 3.65 0.67
C VAL A 212 -3.92 2.36 0.79
N GLY A 213 -4.31 1.31 0.08
CA GLY A 213 -3.58 0.05 0.07
C GLY A 213 -2.49 0.03 -0.98
N ALA A 214 -2.90 -0.48 -2.15
CA ALA A 214 -2.03 -0.69 -3.30
C ALA A 214 -2.12 0.46 -4.31
N PRO A 215 -1.05 0.72 -5.09
CA PRO A 215 -1.10 1.54 -6.29
C PRO A 215 -2.22 1.11 -7.25
N PRO A 216 -3.01 2.06 -7.80
CA PRO A 216 -4.13 1.76 -8.67
C PRO A 216 -3.76 0.91 -9.89
N ILE A 217 -4.66 0.00 -10.25
CA ILE A 217 -4.52 -0.88 -11.42
C ILE A 217 -5.49 -0.39 -12.50
N LYS A 218 -4.99 -0.09 -13.70
CA LYS A 218 -5.83 0.27 -14.85
C LYS A 218 -6.62 -0.95 -15.31
N THR A 219 -7.92 -0.77 -15.53
CA THR A 219 -8.81 -1.77 -16.13
C THR A 219 -9.64 -1.13 -17.24
N SER A 220 -10.33 -1.93 -18.05
CA SER A 220 -11.32 -1.45 -19.03
C SER A 220 -12.54 -0.75 -18.40
N TYR A 221 -12.75 -0.91 -17.09
CA TYR A 221 -13.87 -0.31 -16.35
C TYR A 221 -13.50 0.96 -15.57
N GLY A 222 -12.20 1.29 -15.48
CA GLY A 222 -11.70 2.34 -14.58
C GLY A 222 -10.43 1.94 -13.84
N TRP A 223 -10.01 2.79 -12.92
CA TRP A 223 -8.90 2.53 -12.00
C TRP A 223 -9.38 1.73 -10.81
N LEU A 224 -8.94 0.48 -10.70
CA LEU A 224 -9.16 -0.35 -9.52
C LEU A 224 -8.21 0.09 -8.40
N LEU A 225 -8.78 0.69 -7.36
CA LEU A 225 -8.11 1.01 -6.09
C LEU A 225 -8.56 0.02 -5.02
N VAL A 226 -7.59 -0.64 -4.39
CA VAL A 226 -7.80 -1.49 -3.21
C VAL A 226 -7.31 -0.72 -1.98
N TYR A 227 -8.16 -0.61 -0.97
CA TYR A 227 -7.93 0.22 0.22
C TYR A 227 -8.30 -0.54 1.50
N SER A 228 -7.66 -0.17 2.61
CA SER A 228 -8.05 -0.64 3.94
C SER A 228 -9.24 0.19 4.41
N HIS A 229 -10.31 -0.49 4.83
CA HIS A 229 -11.45 0.12 5.50
C HIS A 229 -11.64 -0.57 6.84
N ILE A 230 -11.46 0.18 7.92
CA ILE A 230 -11.41 -0.33 9.27
C ILE A 230 -12.60 0.24 10.02
N GLN A 231 -13.61 -0.60 10.22
CA GLN A 231 -14.84 -0.21 10.87
C GLN A 231 -14.62 -0.11 12.38
N ASN A 232 -15.31 0.84 13.03
CA ASN A 232 -15.22 1.07 14.48
C ASN A 232 -13.76 1.25 14.96
N TYR A 233 -13.00 2.04 14.21
CA TYR A 233 -11.60 2.25 14.52
C TYR A 233 -11.40 3.20 15.71
N PHE A 234 -12.12 4.31 15.68
CA PHE A 234 -12.20 5.31 16.73
C PHE A 234 -13.35 4.96 17.69
N SER A 235 -13.23 5.36 18.96
CA SER A 235 -14.25 5.08 19.99
C SER A 235 -15.63 5.60 19.56
N SER A 236 -16.61 4.69 19.53
CA SER A 236 -18.02 5.00 19.25
C SER A 236 -18.88 4.82 20.52
N PRO A 237 -20.05 5.48 20.63
CA PRO A 237 -20.96 5.31 21.77
C PRO A 237 -21.45 3.88 21.96
N GLU A 238 -21.49 3.10 20.87
CA GLU A 238 -21.93 1.71 20.84
C GLU A 238 -20.81 0.72 21.21
N ASN A 239 -19.55 1.19 21.30
CA ASN A 239 -18.36 0.42 21.65
C ASN A 239 -18.23 -0.91 20.88
N LEU A 240 -18.53 -0.86 19.57
CA LEU A 240 -18.50 -2.00 18.67
C LEU A 240 -17.06 -2.47 18.39
N ASP A 241 -16.90 -3.78 18.17
CA ASP A 241 -15.61 -4.37 17.80
C ASP A 241 -15.04 -3.78 16.51
N ARG A 242 -13.72 -3.60 16.50
CA ARG A 242 -12.97 -3.11 15.34
C ARG A 242 -12.87 -4.19 14.27
N ILE A 243 -13.27 -3.88 13.03
CA ILE A 243 -13.22 -4.83 11.91
C ILE A 243 -12.26 -4.32 10.84
N PHE A 244 -11.11 -4.98 10.68
CA PHE A 244 -10.21 -4.76 9.56
C PHE A 244 -10.77 -5.38 8.28
N GLY A 245 -11.06 -4.52 7.30
CA GLY A 245 -11.50 -4.92 5.97
C GLY A 245 -10.56 -4.45 4.88
N ILE A 246 -10.37 -5.28 3.85
CA ILE A 246 -9.91 -4.82 2.55
C ILE A 246 -11.12 -4.60 1.67
N GLU A 247 -11.31 -3.38 1.18
CA GLU A 247 -12.38 -2.98 0.26
C GLU A 247 -11.79 -2.48 -1.07
N ALA A 248 -12.64 -2.36 -2.10
CA ALA A 248 -12.21 -1.92 -3.41
C ALA A 248 -13.20 -0.95 -4.06
N VAL A 249 -12.66 -0.03 -4.85
CA VAL A 249 -13.43 0.89 -5.69
C VAL A 249 -12.87 0.91 -7.11
N ILE A 250 -13.76 1.20 -8.06
CA ILE A 250 -13.41 1.59 -9.42
C ILE A 250 -13.58 3.10 -9.50
N LEU A 251 -12.49 3.80 -9.81
CA LEU A 251 -12.47 5.24 -10.08
C LEU A 251 -12.52 5.48 -11.59
N ASP A 252 -13.08 6.61 -12.02
CA ASP A 252 -13.15 7.02 -13.41
C ASP A 252 -11.72 7.23 -14.00
N LEU A 253 -11.52 6.85 -15.26
CA LEU A 253 -10.19 6.90 -15.91
C LEU A 253 -9.66 8.33 -16.06
N ASP A 254 -10.56 9.29 -16.29
CA ASP A 254 -10.22 10.69 -16.57
C ASP A 254 -10.36 11.58 -15.33
N ASN A 255 -11.25 11.21 -14.39
CA ASN A 255 -11.44 11.90 -13.12
C ASN A 255 -11.30 10.95 -11.90
N PRO A 256 -10.11 10.85 -11.28
CA PRO A 256 -9.86 9.91 -10.17
C PRO A 256 -10.67 10.20 -8.90
N LEU A 257 -11.31 11.37 -8.77
CA LEU A 257 -12.21 11.68 -7.65
C LEU A 257 -13.59 11.01 -7.81
N ARG A 258 -13.97 10.61 -9.03
CA ARG A 258 -15.29 10.03 -9.32
C ARG A 258 -15.27 8.52 -9.13
N VAL A 259 -15.97 8.04 -8.10
CA VAL A 259 -16.21 6.61 -7.88
C VAL A 259 -17.29 6.10 -8.84
N LEU A 260 -16.94 5.18 -9.73
CA LEU A 260 -17.86 4.47 -10.65
C LEU A 260 -18.51 3.26 -9.99
N GLY A 261 -17.81 2.61 -9.06
CA GLY A 261 -18.32 1.47 -8.31
C GLY A 261 -17.54 1.24 -7.02
N ARG A 262 -18.18 0.66 -6.00
CA ARG A 262 -17.56 0.30 -4.72
C ARG A 262 -18.08 -1.02 -4.19
N THR A 263 -17.26 -1.73 -3.43
CA THR A 263 -17.69 -2.90 -2.67
C THR A 263 -18.74 -2.53 -1.63
N ARG A 264 -19.72 -3.41 -1.38
CA ARG A 264 -20.75 -3.18 -0.34
C ARG A 264 -20.19 -3.42 1.07
N GLY A 265 -19.25 -4.35 1.20
CA GLY A 265 -18.50 -4.64 2.42
C GLY A 265 -17.14 -5.24 2.06
N PRO A 266 -16.35 -5.70 3.05
CA PRO A 266 -15.00 -6.20 2.81
C PRO A 266 -14.95 -7.35 1.80
N LEU A 267 -14.00 -7.26 0.87
CA LEU A 267 -13.55 -8.39 0.05
C LEU A 267 -12.90 -9.46 0.94
N LEU A 268 -12.12 -9.00 1.92
CA LEU A 268 -11.35 -9.84 2.82
C LEU A 268 -11.31 -9.23 4.22
N VAL A 269 -11.44 -10.09 5.22
CA VAL A 269 -11.27 -9.86 6.66
C VAL A 269 -10.30 -10.92 7.20
N PRO A 270 -9.66 -10.71 8.37
CA PRO A 270 -8.78 -11.70 9.00
C PRO A 270 -9.52 -13.03 9.22
N ARG A 271 -8.87 -14.15 8.89
CA ARG A 271 -9.39 -15.51 9.11
C ARG A 271 -8.30 -16.55 9.40
N GLU A 272 -7.13 -16.40 8.81
CA GLU A 272 -6.04 -17.37 9.02
C GLU A 272 -5.21 -17.04 10.27
N SER A 273 -4.54 -18.03 10.83
CA SER A 273 -3.70 -17.86 12.02
C SER A 273 -2.64 -16.77 11.88
N TYR A 274 -2.06 -16.58 10.69
CA TYR A 274 -1.08 -15.54 10.39
C TYR A 274 -1.68 -14.12 10.21
N GLU A 275 -3.01 -13.99 10.23
CA GLU A 275 -3.75 -12.71 10.15
C GLU A 275 -4.39 -12.36 11.51
N LEU A 276 -4.82 -13.39 12.24
CA LEU A 276 -5.37 -13.29 13.59
C LEU A 276 -4.28 -13.12 14.66
N LEU A 277 -3.09 -13.69 14.46
CA LEU A 277 -1.97 -13.65 15.41
C LEU A 277 -0.77 -12.92 14.80
N GLY A 278 -0.13 -12.04 15.58
CA GLY A 278 1.06 -11.31 15.15
C GLY A 278 1.42 -10.18 16.09
N HIS A 279 2.26 -9.25 15.62
CA HIS A 279 2.62 -8.03 16.37
C HIS A 279 1.39 -7.18 16.75
N VAL A 280 0.39 -7.17 15.87
CA VAL A 280 -0.96 -6.65 16.09
C VAL A 280 -1.91 -7.75 15.58
N PRO A 281 -2.83 -8.26 16.41
CA PRO A 281 -3.78 -9.30 16.02
C PRO A 281 -4.91 -8.73 15.14
N ASP A 282 -5.67 -9.63 14.52
CA ASP A 282 -6.88 -9.32 13.74
C ASP A 282 -6.67 -8.28 12.62
N VAL A 283 -5.57 -8.39 11.86
CA VAL A 283 -5.24 -7.47 10.77
C VAL A 283 -5.07 -8.17 9.42
N VAL A 284 -5.66 -7.54 8.41
CA VAL A 284 -5.34 -7.73 6.99
C VAL A 284 -5.10 -6.37 6.38
N PHE A 285 -3.99 -6.20 5.66
CA PHE A 285 -3.62 -4.91 5.07
C PHE A 285 -3.29 -5.06 3.56
N PRO A 286 -3.84 -4.20 2.67
CA PRO A 286 -3.65 -4.34 1.24
C PRO A 286 -2.29 -3.81 0.75
N GLY A 287 -1.35 -4.72 0.50
CA GLY A 287 -0.14 -4.46 -0.28
C GLY A 287 -0.34 -4.66 -1.80
N ARG A 288 0.60 -4.19 -2.63
CA ARG A 288 0.54 -4.41 -4.10
C ARG A 288 1.04 -5.80 -4.48
N ARG A 289 0.23 -6.63 -5.14
CA ARG A 289 0.68 -7.81 -5.90
C ARG A 289 -0.05 -7.85 -7.24
N TYR A 290 0.67 -8.04 -8.34
CA TYR A 290 0.10 -8.17 -9.69
C TYR A 290 -0.82 -9.38 -9.86
N ALA A 291 -0.66 -10.39 -9.00
CA ALA A 291 -1.48 -11.61 -8.97
C ALA A 291 -2.86 -11.41 -8.35
N LEU A 292 -3.46 -10.22 -8.51
CA LEU A 292 -4.89 -10.02 -8.40
C LEU A 292 -5.53 -10.72 -9.62
N HIS A 293 -5.61 -12.04 -9.58
CA HIS A 293 -6.18 -12.88 -10.64
C HIS A 293 -7.70 -12.68 -10.70
N ILE A 294 -8.12 -11.55 -11.26
CA ILE A 294 -9.49 -11.29 -11.68
C ILE A 294 -9.81 -12.21 -12.86
N LEU A 295 -10.07 -13.47 -12.54
CA LEU A 295 -10.77 -14.38 -13.42
C LEU A 295 -12.23 -13.97 -13.38
N TRP A 296 -12.70 -13.26 -14.41
CA TRP A 296 -14.12 -13.02 -14.61
C TRP A 296 -14.69 -14.10 -15.53
N GLY A 297 -15.71 -14.80 -15.05
CA GLY A 297 -16.46 -15.78 -15.85
C GLY A 297 -17.27 -15.12 -16.96
N GLY A 298 -16.64 -14.82 -18.09
CA GLY A 298 -17.30 -14.34 -19.31
C GLY A 298 -16.43 -13.42 -20.17
N GLY A 299 -15.85 -13.97 -21.25
CA GLY A 299 -15.18 -13.21 -22.31
C GLY A 299 -13.66 -13.04 -22.11
N TYR A 300 -12.90 -13.53 -23.08
CA TYR A 300 -11.48 -13.19 -23.25
C TYR A 300 -11.30 -11.67 -23.43
N ASP A 301 -10.45 -11.02 -22.61
CA ASP A 301 -9.82 -9.76 -23.04
C ASP A 301 -8.34 -9.61 -22.62
N GLN A 302 -7.50 -10.36 -23.36
CA GLN A 302 -6.24 -9.92 -23.97
C GLN A 302 -5.24 -9.04 -23.18
N LEU A 303 -4.30 -9.71 -22.51
CA LEU A 303 -2.87 -9.44 -22.76
C LEU A 303 -2.34 -10.50 -23.75
N ARG A 304 -2.22 -10.17 -25.04
CA ARG A 304 -1.64 -11.07 -26.07
C ARG A 304 -0.14 -11.32 -25.78
N ARG A 305 0.51 -12.44 -26.12
CA ARG A 305 0.45 -13.32 -27.32
C ARG A 305 0.70 -14.82 -26.97
N PRO A 306 0.55 -15.77 -27.93
CA PRO A 306 0.03 -17.11 -27.63
C PRO A 306 1.08 -18.25 -27.59
N CYS A 307 0.65 -19.38 -27.01
CA CYS A 307 0.98 -20.72 -27.51
C CYS A 307 -0.24 -21.64 -27.29
N GLU A 308 -0.41 -22.65 -28.15
CA GLU A 308 -1.64 -23.43 -28.29
C GLU A 308 -1.68 -24.67 -27.39
N SER A 309 -2.83 -24.94 -26.77
CA SER A 309 -3.63 -26.17 -27.03
C SER A 309 -4.85 -26.24 -26.11
N ALA A 310 -5.92 -26.89 -26.58
CA ALA A 310 -7.25 -26.79 -26.01
C ALA A 310 -7.59 -27.90 -25.00
N ARG A 311 -8.58 -27.65 -24.13
CA ARG A 311 -9.92 -28.27 -24.22
C ARG A 311 -10.94 -27.63 -23.27
N SER A 312 -12.22 -27.82 -23.60
CA SER A 312 -13.38 -27.15 -23.00
C SER A 312 -14.21 -28.09 -22.12
N SER A 313 -14.79 -27.53 -21.06
CA SER A 313 -16.14 -27.90 -20.59
C SER A 313 -16.76 -26.71 -19.87
N ALA A 314 -18.07 -26.52 -20.05
CA ALA A 314 -18.79 -25.36 -19.51
C ALA A 314 -19.30 -25.62 -18.08
N ASP A 315 -19.29 -24.56 -17.26
CA ASP A 315 -20.27 -24.21 -16.21
C ASP A 315 -19.63 -23.17 -15.28
N TYR A 316 -19.68 -21.88 -15.68
CA TYR A 316 -19.09 -20.80 -14.90
C TYR A 316 -20.13 -19.77 -14.48
N ALA A 317 -20.46 -19.81 -13.18
CA ALA A 317 -21.12 -18.71 -12.51
C ALA A 317 -20.24 -17.45 -12.60
N SER A 318 -20.86 -16.30 -12.92
CA SER A 318 -20.15 -15.03 -13.09
C SER A 318 -19.71 -14.45 -11.74
N GLY A 319 -18.40 -14.44 -11.51
CA GLY A 319 -17.77 -13.74 -10.41
C GLY A 319 -16.34 -13.35 -10.71
N LEU A 320 -15.81 -12.39 -9.93
CA LEU A 320 -14.37 -12.14 -9.84
C LEU A 320 -13.77 -13.13 -8.86
N GLU A 321 -12.72 -13.83 -9.27
CA GLU A 321 -11.75 -14.38 -8.31
C GLU A 321 -10.72 -13.32 -7.89
N PHE A 322 -10.16 -13.48 -6.70
CA PHE A 322 -9.04 -12.66 -6.22
C PHE A 322 -8.09 -13.57 -5.42
N THR A 323 -6.80 -13.61 -5.78
CA THR A 323 -5.78 -14.38 -5.03
C THR A 323 -4.87 -13.43 -4.25
N LEU A 324 -4.88 -13.52 -2.92
CA LEU A 324 -4.12 -12.58 -2.08
C LEU A 324 -2.89 -13.18 -1.38
N SER A 325 -1.76 -12.53 -1.67
CA SER A 325 -0.45 -12.56 -1.00
C SER A 325 -0.40 -11.96 0.41
N PHE A 326 -0.17 -12.72 1.49
CA PHE A 326 0.11 -12.12 2.81
C PHE A 326 1.55 -12.36 3.27
N CYS A 327 2.06 -11.41 4.03
CA CYS A 327 3.34 -11.47 4.72
C CYS A 327 3.07 -11.63 6.23
N ALA A 328 3.90 -12.37 6.96
CA ALA A 328 3.72 -12.57 8.40
C ALA A 328 4.34 -11.41 9.20
N GLY A 329 3.48 -10.57 9.77
CA GLY A 329 3.88 -9.44 10.60
C GLY A 329 2.70 -8.47 10.78
N GLY A 330 2.42 -8.11 12.03
CA GLY A 330 1.29 -7.22 12.37
C GLY A 330 1.59 -5.73 12.14
N ARG A 331 0.53 -4.93 12.19
CA ARG A 331 0.43 -3.50 11.83
C ARG A 331 1.27 -2.53 12.67
N GLU A 332 1.35 -1.29 12.17
CA GLU A 332 1.57 -0.07 12.96
C GLU A 332 0.73 0.03 14.26
N PRO A 333 1.31 0.54 15.35
CA PRO A 333 0.57 1.32 16.35
C PRO A 333 0.18 2.68 15.76
N TYR A 334 -1.02 3.18 16.08
CA TYR A 334 -1.40 4.56 15.75
C TYR A 334 -1.13 5.43 16.95
N TYR A 335 -0.38 6.50 16.71
CA TYR A 335 0.24 7.28 17.78
C TYR A 335 -0.63 8.48 18.14
N TYR A 336 -1.65 8.21 18.94
CA TYR A 336 -2.48 9.23 19.57
C TYR A 336 -1.82 9.77 20.85
N PRO A 337 -1.96 11.08 21.14
CA PRO A 337 -1.54 11.67 22.42
C PRO A 337 -2.44 11.24 23.58
#